data_AF-Q4RDF9-F1
#
_entry.id   AF-Q4RDF9-F1
#
_cell.length_a   1.000
_cell.length_b   1.000
_cell.length_c   1.000
_cell.angle_alpha   90.00
_cell.angle_beta   90.00
_cell.angle_gamma   90.00
#
_symmetry.space_group_name_H-M   'P 1'
#
loop_
_entity.id
_entity.type
_entity.pdbx_description
1 polymer ?
#
loop_
_entity_poly.entity_id
_entity_poly.type
_entity_poly.pdbx_seq_one_letter_code
_entity_poly.pdbx_strand_id
1 'polypeptide(L)' 'VRQLIKSQRVQNKLGIVFEREKDKNQRKDFIFASAKKREAFCQLLQLMKSKHSNQDEPDMISIFIGTWNMGQI' A
#
# COMPACT_ATOMS: atom_id res chain seq x y z
N VAL A 1 -6.31 2.30 -2.88
CA VAL A 1 -5.14 3.15 -2.48
C VAL A 1 -4.82 4.15 -3.56
N ARG A 2 -4.75 5.45 -3.22
CA ARG A 2 -4.53 6.52 -4.20
C ARG A 2 -3.06 6.81 -4.47
N GLN A 3 -2.25 7.03 -3.43
CA GLN A 3 -0.83 7.36 -3.58
C GLN A 3 0.05 6.63 -2.57
N LEU A 4 1.30 6.37 -2.98
CA LEU A 4 2.39 5.87 -2.16
C LEU A 4 3.51 6.91 -2.13
N ILE A 5 3.97 7.29 -0.94
CA ILE A 5 4.96 8.35 -0.73
C ILE A 5 6.16 7.74 0.00
N LYS A 6 7.25 7.52 -0.72
CA LYS A 6 8.51 7.03 -0.13
C LYS A 6 9.18 8.14 0.67
N SER A 7 9.56 7.88 1.92
CA SER A 7 10.34 8.85 2.68
C SER A 7 11.79 8.88 2.20
N GLN A 8 12.30 10.07 1.93
CA GLN A 8 13.72 10.28 1.59
C GLN A 8 14.62 10.32 2.84
N ARG A 9 14.06 10.62 4.01
CA ARG A 9 14.81 10.73 5.28
C ARG A 9 14.84 9.42 6.06
N VAL A 10 13.76 8.64 6.00
CA VAL A 10 13.62 7.38 6.74
C VAL A 10 13.35 6.26 5.74
N GLN A 11 14.38 5.53 5.34
CA GLN A 11 14.33 4.65 4.16
C GLN A 11 13.26 3.54 4.25
N ASN A 12 12.94 3.07 5.46
CA ASN A 12 11.90 2.05 5.70
C ASN A 12 10.50 2.64 5.95
N LYS A 13 10.31 3.95 5.82
CA LYS A 13 9.02 4.63 5.98
C LYS A 13 8.30 4.82 4.64
N LEU A 14 7.00 4.54 4.64
CA LEU A 14 6.11 4.75 3.50
C LEU A 14 4.82 5.44 3.96
N GLY A 15 4.49 6.57 3.35
CA GLY A 15 3.17 7.18 3.45
C GLY A 15 2.21 6.55 2.45
N ILE A 16 1.01 6.19 2.89
CA ILE A 16 -0.07 5.69 2.02
C ILE A 16 -1.25 6.65 2.13
N VAL A 17 -1.72 7.14 0.98
CA VAL A 17 -2.90 7.99 0.87
C VAL A 17 -4.09 7.12 0.44
N PHE A 18 -5.09 7.06 1.30
CA PHE A 18 -6.36 6.38 1.06
C PHE A 18 -7.39 7.40 0.56
N GLU A 19 -8.10 7.00 -0.49
CA GLU A 19 -9.28 7.71 -0.98
C GLU A 19 -10.46 7.38 -0.09
N ARG A 20 -11.26 8.39 0.27
CA ARG A 20 -12.52 8.21 0.98
C ARG A 20 -13.62 8.93 0.22
N GLU A 21 -14.84 8.40 0.31
CA GLU A 21 -16.05 8.89 -0.37
C GLU A 21 -16.47 10.34 -0.05
N LYS A 22 -15.84 11.02 0.91
CA LYS A 22 -16.19 12.40 1.34
C LYS A 22 -15.06 13.42 1.17
N ASP A 23 -14.25 13.29 0.12
CA ASP A 23 -13.16 14.20 -0.30
C ASP A 23 -12.00 14.41 0.70
N LYS A 24 -12.02 13.76 1.86
CA LYS A 24 -10.92 13.80 2.82
C LYS A 24 -9.98 12.61 2.61
N ASN A 25 -8.98 12.83 1.76
CA ASN A 25 -7.85 11.90 1.62
C ASN A 25 -7.18 11.70 2.99
N GLN A 26 -7.09 10.44 3.44
CA GLN A 26 -6.37 10.11 4.67
C GLN A 26 -4.97 9.63 4.32
N ARG A 27 -3.96 10.36 4.77
CA ARG A 27 -2.58 9.86 4.77
C ARG A 27 -2.29 9.11 6.07
N LYS A 28 -1.73 7.91 5.98
CA LYS A 28 -1.12 7.20 7.10
C LYS A 28 0.32 6.84 6.76
N ASP A 29 1.21 6.99 7.73
CA ASP A 29 2.60 6.60 7.58
C ASP A 29 2.83 5.22 8.22
N PHE A 30 3.58 4.37 7.55
CA PHE A 30 3.94 3.03 7.99
C PHE A 30 5.46 2.86 8.03
N ILE A 31 5.95 2.19 9.06
CA ILE A 31 7.36 1.82 9.21
C ILE A 31 7.48 0.32 8.96
N PHE A 32 8.26 -0.05 7.95
CA PHE A 32 8.57 -1.44 7.64
C PHE A 32 9.78 -1.90 8.44
N ALA A 33 9.89 -3.20 8.70
CA ALA A 33 11.08 -3.75 9.37
C ALA A 33 12.38 -3.51 8.58
N SER A 34 12.31 -3.31 7.25
CA SER A 34 13.45 -2.89 6.44
C SER A 34 13.02 -2.15 5.17
N ALA A 35 13.94 -1.37 4.59
CA ALA A 35 13.74 -0.72 3.29
C ALA A 35 13.45 -1.75 2.17
N LYS A 36 14.07 -2.93 2.23
CA LYS A 36 13.80 -4.04 1.28
C LYS A 36 12.36 -4.53 1.37
N LYS A 37 11.80 -4.70 2.58
CA LYS A 37 10.38 -5.08 2.74
C LYS A 37 9.43 -3.98 2.26
N ARG A 38 9.78 -2.70 2.47
CA ARG A 38 9.04 -1.56 1.92
C ARG A 38 9.02 -1.57 0.39
N GLU A 39 10.18 -1.79 -0.23
CA GLU A 39 10.31 -1.89 -1.70
C GLU A 39 9.48 -3.05 -2.25
N ALA A 40 9.57 -4.25 -1.65
CA ALA A 40 8.78 -5.41 -2.06
C ALA A 40 7.27 -5.14 -2.00
N PHE A 41 6.80 -4.46 -0.94
CA PHE A 41 5.40 -4.04 -0.83
C PHE A 41 4.98 -3.07 -1.95
N CYS A 42 5.82 -2.08 -2.27
CA CYS A 42 5.54 -1.16 -3.39
C CYS A 42 5.46 -1.90 -4.73
N GLN A 43 6.38 -2.83 -5.00
CA GLN A 43 6.38 -3.63 -6.22
C GLN A 43 5.14 -4.51 -6.33
N LEU A 44 4.71 -5.14 -5.23
CA LEU A 44 3.49 -5.95 -5.20
C LEU A 44 2.25 -5.10 -5.54
N LEU A 45 2.12 -3.91 -4.95
CA LEU A 45 1.02 -2.99 -5.27
C LEU A 45 1.05 -2.54 -6.73
N GLN A 46 2.24 -2.25 -7.27
CA GLN A 46 2.39 -1.90 -8.68
C GLN A 46 1.97 -3.06 -9.60
N LEU A 47 2.36 -4.29 -9.26
CA LEU A 47 1.96 -5.49 -10.00
C LEU A 47 0.43 -5.68 -9.98
N MET A 48 -0.21 -5.53 -8.82
CA MET A 48 -1.67 -5.63 -8.72
C MET A 48 -2.35 -4.58 -9.60
N LYS A 49 -1.91 -3.31 -9.54
CA LYS A 49 -2.44 -2.25 -10.42
C LYS A 49 -2.25 -2.60 -11.90
N SER A 50 -1.05 -3.03 -12.28
CA SER A 50 -0.77 -3.40 -13.68
C SER A 50 -1.67 -4.54 -14.16
N LYS A 51 -1.94 -5.54 -13.33
CA LYS A 51 -2.79 -6.69 -13.68
C LYS A 51 -4.25 -6.31 -13.91
N HIS A 52 -4.73 -5.29 -13.19
CA HIS A 52 -6.14 -4.85 -13.24
C HIS A 52 -6.36 -3.58 -14.06
N SER A 53 -5.29 -2.98 -14.61
CA SER A 53 -5.32 -1.71 -15.36
C SER A 53 -6.26 -1.62 -16.58
N ASN A 54 -6.77 -2.75 -17.08
CA ASN A 54 -7.72 -2.82 -18.20
C ASN A 54 -9.19 -3.00 -17.76
N GLN A 55 -9.48 -2.97 -16.45
CA GLN A 55 -10.84 -3.06 -15.91
C GLN A 55 -11.43 -1.66 -15.74
N ASP A 56 -12.70 -1.45 -16.13
CA ASP A 56 -13.37 -0.14 -16.08
C ASP A 56 -13.72 0.33 -14.66
N GLU A 57 -13.85 -0.59 -13.69
CA GLU A 57 -14.02 -0.22 -12.29
C GLU A 57 -12.68 0.18 -11.66
N PRO A 58 -12.65 1.26 -10.88
CA PRO A 58 -11.40 1.88 -10.46
C PRO A 58 -10.53 0.88 -9.70
N ASP A 59 -9.22 0.94 -9.93
CA ASP A 59 -8.12 0.21 -9.28
C ASP A 59 -8.09 0.37 -7.73
N MET A 60 -9.20 0.05 -7.07
CA MET A 60 -9.45 0.24 -5.65
C MET A 60 -8.86 -0.94 -4.89
N ILE A 61 -7.56 -0.88 -4.69
CA ILE A 61 -6.89 -1.79 -3.76
C ILE A 61 -7.27 -1.38 -2.33
N SER A 62 -8.04 -2.24 -1.66
CA SER A 62 -8.28 -2.21 -0.22
C SER A 62 -7.16 -2.94 0.51
N ILE A 63 -6.57 -2.30 1.52
CA ILE A 63 -5.46 -2.88 2.30
C ILE A 63 -5.93 -3.11 3.72
N PHE A 64 -5.92 -4.37 4.14
CA PHE A 64 -6.04 -4.75 5.54
C PHE A 64 -4.65 -4.89 6.17
N ILE A 65 -4.48 -4.33 7.38
CA ILE A 65 -3.21 -4.37 8.11
C ILE A 65 -3.48 -5.03 9.45
N GLY A 66 -2.91 -6.22 9.62
CA GLY A 66 -3.04 -7.01 10.83
C GLY A 66 -2.10 -8.22 10.78
N THR A 67 -2.04 -8.94 11.89
CA THR A 67 -1.38 -10.24 11.95
C THR A 67 -2.37 -11.31 11.50
N TRP A 68 -2.05 -12.03 10.44
CA TRP A 68 -2.81 -13.20 10.03
C TRP A 68 -2.04 -14.46 10.42
N ASN A 69 -2.51 -15.16 11.45
CA ASN A 69 -2.00 -16.49 11.78
C ASN A 69 -2.52 -17.45 10.71
N MET A 70 -1.73 -17.76 9.67
CA MET A 70 -2.15 -18.68 8.59
C MET A 70 -2.32 -20.15 9.03
N GLY A 71 -2.43 -20.43 10.32
CA GLY A 71 -2.34 -21.78 10.89
C GLY A 71 -0.92 -22.30 10.78
N GLN A 72 -0.39 -22.87 11.86
CA GLN A 72 0.75 -23.78 11.71
C GLN A 72 0.20 -25.09 11.17
N ILE A 73 0.84 -25.63 10.12
CA ILE A 73 0.68 -27.03 9.69
C ILE A 73 1.31 -27.91 10.77
#